data_AF-F0R354-F1
#
_entry.id   AF-F0R354-F1
#
_cell.length_a   1.000
_cell.length_b   1.000
_cell.length_c   1.000
_cell.angle_alpha   90.00
_cell.angle_beta   90.00
_cell.angle_gamma   90.00
#
_symmetry.space_group_name_H-M   'P 1'
#
loop_
_entity.id
_entity.type
_entity.pdbx_description
1 polymer ?
#
loop_
_entity_poly.entity_id
_entity_poly.type
_entity_poly.pdbx_seq_one_letter_code
_entity_poly.pdbx_strand_id
1 'polypeptide(L)'
;MKKLILQFIAIDDWNRPVFKDRKGRYFGDTENLFNYGADKNEIYDFYRDKQLNEHICYFGMCFDCDPIGGRINEDVKIILE
;
A
#
# COMPACT_ATOMS: atom_id res chain seq x y z
N MET A 1 -17.87 9.10 -4.56
CA MET A 1 -16.44 8.72 -4.47
C MET A 1 -16.20 7.96 -3.17
N LYS A 2 -15.79 6.70 -3.25
CA LYS A 2 -15.51 5.87 -2.07
C LYS A 2 -14.13 6.23 -1.53
N LYS A 3 -13.97 6.28 -0.20
CA LYS A 3 -12.66 6.53 0.45
C LYS A 3 -12.11 5.20 0.98
N LEU A 4 -10.84 4.95 0.74
CA LEU A 4 -10.08 3.83 1.29
C LEU A 4 -8.96 4.41 2.16
N ILE A 5 -9.01 4.15 3.46
CA ILE A 5 -8.01 4.62 4.41
C ILE A 5 -7.07 3.45 4.71
N LEU A 6 -5.78 3.67 4.51
CA LEU A 6 -4.73 2.68 4.67
C LEU A 6 -3.72 3.16 5.70
N GLN A 7 -3.28 2.25 6.56
CA GLN A 7 -2.23 2.49 7.53
C GLN A 7 -1.01 1.68 7.15
N PHE A 8 0.16 2.32 7.12
CA PHE A 8 1.42 1.60 6.96
C PHE A 8 1.70 0.69 8.17
N ILE A 9 2.14 -0.53 7.88
CA ILE A 9 2.38 -1.57 8.88
C ILE A 9 3.88 -1.90 8.97
N ALA A 10 4.51 -2.16 7.83
CA ALA A 10 5.92 -2.57 7.76
C ALA A 10 6.43 -2.55 6.31
N ILE A 11 7.74 -2.70 6.17
CA ILE A 11 8.37 -3.21 4.96
C ILE A 11 8.45 -4.74 5.09
N ASP A 12 8.05 -5.48 4.05
CA ASP A 12 8.17 -6.93 4.04
C ASP A 12 9.57 -7.42 3.63
N ASP A 13 9.77 -8.74 3.61
CA ASP A 13 11.05 -9.37 3.25
C ASP A 13 11.48 -9.13 1.80
N TRP A 14 10.58 -8.62 0.95
CA TRP A 14 10.83 -8.28 -0.44
C TRP A 14 10.97 -6.77 -0.64
N ASN A 15 11.18 -6.03 0.45
CA ASN A 15 11.35 -4.58 0.45
C ASN A 15 10.09 -3.81 0.01
N ARG A 16 8.91 -4.43 0.07
CA ARG A 16 7.64 -3.81 -0.33
C ARG A 16 6.98 -3.12 0.86
N PRO A 17 6.39 -1.93 0.68
CA PRO A 17 5.60 -1.32 1.72
C PRO A 17 4.27 -2.05 1.87
N VAL A 18 3.95 -2.43 3.10
CA VAL A 18 2.70 -3.11 3.46
C VAL A 18 1.78 -2.15 4.18
N PHE A 19 0.56 -2.04 3.68
CA PHE A 19 -0.51 -1.26 4.29
C PHE A 19 -1.70 -2.15 4.65
N LYS A 20 -2.50 -1.68 5.60
CA LYS A 20 -3.70 -2.38 6.05
C LYS A 20 -4.85 -1.39 6.24
N ASP A 21 -6.06 -1.81 5.89
CA ASP A 21 -7.27 -1.04 6.20
C ASP A 21 -7.89 -1.48 7.55
N ARG A 22 -8.93 -0.77 7.98
CA ARG A 22 -9.67 -1.08 9.23
C ARG A 22 -10.37 -2.45 9.22
N LYS A 23 -10.58 -3.05 8.06
CA LYS A 23 -11.18 -4.39 7.91
C LYS A 23 -10.12 -5.49 7.92
N GLY A 24 -8.85 -5.12 8.05
CA GLY A 24 -7.72 -6.03 8.08
C GLY A 24 -7.29 -6.52 6.70
N ARG A 25 -7.72 -5.85 5.63
CA ARG A 25 -7.31 -6.13 4.27
C ARG A 25 -5.94 -5.53 3.99
N TYR A 26 -5.11 -6.26 3.27
CA TYR A 26 -3.75 -5.87 2.95
C TYR A 26 -3.62 -5.25 1.58
N PHE A 27 -2.68 -4.30 1.51
CA PHE A 27 -2.35 -3.51 0.34
C PHE A 27 -0.84 -3.28 0.29
N GLY A 28 -0.29 -2.99 -0.88
CA GLY A 28 1.14 -2.74 -1.02
C GLY A 28 1.53 -2.32 -2.42
N ASP A 29 2.82 -2.06 -2.62
CA ASP A 29 3.41 -1.65 -3.89
C ASP A 29 4.49 -2.68 -4.28
N THR A 30 4.48 -3.13 -5.52
CA THR A 30 5.41 -4.14 -6.04
C THR A 30 6.54 -3.54 -6.87
N GLU A 31 6.42 -2.27 -7.27
CA GLU A 31 7.36 -1.60 -8.18
C GLU A 31 8.27 -0.64 -7.42
N ASN A 32 7.78 0.00 -6.37
CA ASN A 32 8.56 0.93 -5.55
C ASN A 32 9.01 0.24 -4.25
N LEU A 33 10.26 -0.23 -4.27
CA LEU A 33 10.87 -0.94 -3.15
C LEU A 33 11.64 0.01 -2.23
N PHE A 34 11.63 -0.29 -0.94
CA PHE A 34 12.22 0.55 0.11
C PHE A 34 13.31 -0.21 0.87
N ASN A 35 14.19 0.52 1.56
CA ASN A 35 15.19 -0.12 2.40
C ASN A 35 14.54 -0.82 3.58
N TYR A 36 15.14 -1.92 4.02
CA TYR A 36 14.71 -2.60 5.23
C TYR A 36 14.84 -1.65 6.43
N GLY A 37 13.75 -1.49 7.19
CA GLY A 37 13.69 -0.54 8.31
C GLY A 37 13.27 0.88 7.92
N ALA A 38 12.89 1.13 6.66
CA ALA A 38 12.31 2.41 6.27
C ALA A 38 11.07 2.73 7.12
N ASP A 39 10.98 3.97 7.58
CA ASP A 39 9.95 4.38 8.53
C ASP A 39 8.70 4.94 7.83
N LYS A 40 7.61 5.09 8.61
CA LYS A 40 6.33 5.60 8.11
C LYS A 40 6.46 6.95 7.38
N ASN A 41 7.31 7.86 7.87
CA ASN A 41 7.44 9.19 7.29
C ASN A 41 8.09 9.10 5.92
N GLU A 42 9.14 8.29 5.78
CA GLU A 42 9.80 8.05 4.49
C GLU A 42 8.83 7.49 3.45
N ILE A 43 8.01 6.51 3.85
CA ILE A 43 6.98 5.95 2.96
C ILE A 43 5.96 7.02 2.57
N TYR A 44 5.45 7.79 3.54
CA TYR A 44 4.38 8.75 3.28
C TYR A 44 4.86 9.94 2.45
N ASP A 45 6.10 10.37 2.67
CA ASP A 45 6.74 11.44 1.89
C ASP A 45 6.94 11.01 0.44
N PHE A 46 7.34 9.76 0.19
CA PHE A 46 7.45 9.23 -1.18
C PHE A 46 6.13 9.29 -1.95
N TYR A 47 5.01 8.98 -1.28
CA TYR A 47 3.69 8.91 -1.89
C TYR A 47 2.90 10.22 -1.89
N ARG A 48 3.40 11.27 -1.21
CA ARG A 48 2.67 12.52 -0.91
C ARG A 48 1.98 13.15 -2.12
N ASP A 49 2.68 13.21 -3.26
CA ASP A 49 2.23 13.88 -4.47
C ASP A 49 1.90 12.92 -5.62
N LYS A 50 1.76 11.61 -5.31
CA LYS A 50 1.53 10.55 -6.30
C LYS A 50 0.06 10.16 -6.40
N GLN A 51 -0.33 9.65 -7.58
CA GLN A 51 -1.63 9.02 -7.75
C GLN A 51 -1.59 7.60 -7.18
N LEU A 52 -2.06 7.44 -5.94
CA LEU A 52 -1.91 6.19 -5.19
C LEU A 52 -2.50 4.94 -5.86
N ASN A 53 -3.53 5.08 -6.69
CA ASN A 53 -4.16 3.98 -7.43
C ASN A 53 -3.26 3.38 -8.53
N GLU A 54 -2.24 4.11 -8.99
CA GLU A 54 -1.23 3.64 -9.95
C GLU A 54 -0.11 2.83 -9.28
N HIS A 55 -0.02 2.88 -7.95
CA HIS A 55 1.09 2.33 -7.18
C HIS A 55 0.65 1.27 -6.16
N ILE A 56 -0.45 1.50 -5.45
CA ILE A 56 -0.92 0.62 -4.39
C ILE A 56 -1.93 -0.39 -4.93
N CYS A 57 -1.60 -1.67 -4.78
CA CYS A 57 -2.42 -2.82 -5.11
C CYS A 57 -3.09 -3.43 -3.87
N TYR A 58 -4.19 -4.16 -4.10
CA TYR A 58 -4.93 -4.92 -3.10
C TYR A 58 -4.49 -6.38 -3.08
N PHE A 59 -4.20 -6.94 -1.91
CA PHE A 59 -3.69 -8.32 -1.77
C PHE A 59 -4.66 -9.26 -1.04
N GLY A 60 -5.78 -8.77 -0.53
CA GLY A 60 -6.75 -9.61 0.16
C GLY A 60 -6.59 -9.63 1.68
N MET A 61 -6.87 -10.79 2.29
CA MET A 61 -6.78 -10.97 3.74
C MET A 61 -5.38 -11.39 4.20
N CYS A 62 -4.50 -11.76 3.27
CA CYS A 62 -3.10 -12.13 3.50
C CYS A 62 -2.23 -11.42 2.46
N PHE A 63 -0.95 -11.17 2.78
CA PHE A 63 0.00 -10.46 1.91
C PHE A 63 1.05 -11.43 1.31
N ASP A 64 0.58 -12.58 0.83
CA ASP A 64 1.43 -13.71 0.40
C ASP A 64 0.81 -14.54 -0.75
N CYS A 65 -0.45 -14.29 -1.10
CA CYS A 65 -1.18 -15.13 -2.04
C CYS A 65 -1.01 -14.73 -3.52
N ASP A 66 -0.88 -13.43 -3.81
CA ASP A 66 -0.74 -12.90 -5.17
C ASP A 66 0.52 -12.01 -5.22
N PRO A 67 1.51 -12.29 -6.08
CA PRO A 67 2.74 -11.49 -6.14
C PRO A 67 2.53 -10.08 -6.71
N ILE A 68 1.48 -9.85 -7.50
CA ILE A 68 1.22 -8.59 -8.22
C ILE A 68 0.09 -7.79 -7.55
N GLY A 69 -0.88 -8.49 -6.96
CA GLY A 69 -2.07 -7.90 -6.35
C GLY A 69 -3.07 -7.37 -7.37
N GLY A 70 -4.24 -6.97 -6.88
CA GLY A 70 -5.34 -6.41 -7.69
C GLY A 70 -5.29 -4.89 -7.76
N ARG A 71 -5.46 -4.32 -8.96
CA ARG A 71 -5.56 -2.88 -9.14
C ARG A 71 -6.79 -2.29 -8.44
N ILE A 72 -6.62 -1.08 -7.90
CA ILE A 72 -7.70 -0.32 -7.28
C ILE A 72 -8.24 0.67 -8.31
N ASN A 73 -9.57 0.66 -8.51
CA ASN A 73 -10.21 1.57 -9.47
C ASN A 73 -10.00 3.04 -9.10
N GLU A 74 -9.90 3.89 -10.12
CA GLU A 74 -9.64 5.33 -9.96
C GLU A 74 -10.75 6.11 -9.23
N ASP A 75 -11.98 5.57 -9.20
CA ASP A 75 -13.11 6.17 -8.48
C ASP A 75 -13.02 6.00 -6.95
N VAL A 76 -12.02 5.23 -6.48
CA VAL A 76 -11.68 5.04 -5.07
C VAL A 76 -10.53 5.98 -4.69
N LYS A 77 -10.82 6.93 -3.80
CA LYS A 77 -9.79 7.80 -3.24
C LYS A 77 -9.06 7.09 -2.10
N ILE A 78 -7.79 6.78 -2.32
CA ILE A 78 -6.89 6.22 -1.29
C ILE A 78 -6.36 7.37 -0.42
N ILE A 79 -6.25 7.13 0.88
CA ILE A 79 -5.71 8.07 1.88
C ILE A 79 -4.78 7.25 2.80
N LEU A 80 -3.54 7.71 2.97
CA LEU A 80 -2.59 7.12 3.92
C LEU A 80 -2.72 7.83 5.28
N GLU A 81 -2.88 7.08 6.37
CA GLU A 81 -3.09 7.58 7.75
C GLU A 81 -1.99 7.15 8.73
#